data_AF-A0A7R8H3Y1-F1
#
_entry.id   AF-A0A7R8H3Y1-F1
#
_cell.length_a   1.000
_cell.length_b   1.000
_cell.length_c   1.000
_cell.angle_alpha   90.00
_cell.angle_beta   90.00
_cell.angle_gamma   90.00
#
_symmetry.space_group_name_H-M   'P 1'
#
loop_
_entity.id
_entity.type
_entity.pdbx_description
1 polymer ?
#
loop_
_entity_poly.entity_id
_entity_poly.type
_entity_poly.pdbx_seq_one_letter_code
_entity_poly.pdbx_strand_id
1 'polypeptide(L)'
;MTSYSGNSGNKEVFDFLKEEIAAEKNNQKAQPTLKDFRVEQDGSELKLSRTFESERIEITLNVNHTVDSAVPDDGSQEAPEMKSKPNFEVDLIKENGKRVLSFSCSYVPDTEMESTVSQSESQLDDESNYAVAGDILDGYLYDLFMNMLDERGINGGFAEDLSTYCSAYEHSLYIRMLENVQDFVKSS
;
A
#
# COMPACT_ATOMS: atom_id res chain seq x y z
N MET A 1 -17.06 11.00 46.13
CA MET A 1 -16.57 10.05 45.12
C MET A 1 -17.50 10.14 43.93
N THR A 2 -17.04 10.80 42.88
CA THR A 2 -17.81 11.09 41.67
C THR A 2 -17.91 9.80 40.85
N SER A 3 -19.09 9.22 40.76
CA SER A 3 -19.39 8.12 39.83
C SER A 3 -19.37 8.69 38.42
N TYR A 4 -18.28 8.48 37.67
CA TYR A 4 -18.26 8.74 36.24
C TYR A 4 -19.27 7.81 35.56
N SER A 5 -20.26 8.41 34.90
CA SER A 5 -21.22 7.72 34.04
C SER A 5 -20.49 7.20 32.79
N GLY A 6 -19.80 6.06 32.92
CA GLY A 6 -19.09 5.42 31.80
C GLY A 6 -19.99 5.02 30.62
N ASN A 7 -21.31 5.08 30.79
CA ASN A 7 -22.28 4.63 29.78
C ASN A 7 -22.70 5.73 28.77
N SER A 8 -22.44 7.02 29.06
CA SER A 8 -22.81 8.10 28.14
C SER A 8 -21.80 8.27 27.00
N GLY A 9 -20.50 8.16 27.30
CA GLY A 9 -19.44 8.27 26.29
C GLY A 9 -19.48 7.13 25.26
N ASN A 10 -19.71 5.89 25.71
CA ASN A 10 -19.85 4.74 24.81
C ASN A 10 -21.05 4.88 23.87
N LYS A 11 -22.17 5.40 24.39
CA LYS A 11 -23.37 5.64 23.58
C LYS A 11 -23.12 6.72 22.51
N GLU A 12 -22.47 7.82 22.88
CA GLU A 12 -22.15 8.90 21.94
C GLU A 12 -21.23 8.41 20.82
N VAL A 13 -20.17 7.64 21.16
CA VAL A 13 -19.28 7.04 20.17
C VAL A 13 -20.01 6.05 19.27
N PHE A 14 -20.88 5.22 19.83
CA PHE A 14 -21.66 4.25 19.05
C PHE A 14 -22.59 4.92 18.04
N ASP A 15 -23.34 5.93 18.48
CA ASP A 15 -24.30 6.66 17.64
C ASP A 15 -23.55 7.41 16.52
N PHE A 16 -22.41 8.04 16.83
CA PHE A 16 -21.55 8.69 15.83
C PHE A 16 -21.01 7.69 14.81
N LEU A 17 -20.39 6.59 15.25
CA LEU A 17 -19.82 5.57 14.35
C LEU A 17 -20.89 4.97 13.43
N LYS A 18 -22.14 4.88 13.87
CA LYS A 18 -23.23 4.39 13.04
C LYS A 18 -23.50 5.30 11.84
N GLU A 19 -23.49 6.60 12.06
CA GLU A 19 -23.66 7.60 10.99
C GLU A 19 -22.43 7.62 10.09
N GLU A 20 -21.23 7.57 10.67
CA GLU A 20 -19.95 7.59 9.95
C GLU A 20 -19.79 6.37 9.04
N ILE A 21 -20.00 5.15 9.56
CA ILE A 21 -19.92 3.91 8.76
C ILE A 21 -20.90 3.95 7.58
N ALA A 22 -22.10 4.51 7.78
CA ALA A 22 -23.08 4.64 6.72
C ALA A 22 -22.64 5.63 5.64
N ALA A 23 -22.07 6.77 6.04
CA ALA A 23 -21.51 7.76 5.11
C ALA A 23 -20.34 7.16 4.32
N GLU A 24 -19.40 6.50 4.99
CA GLU A 24 -18.22 5.92 4.35
C GLU A 24 -18.57 4.80 3.35
N LYS A 25 -19.53 3.93 3.71
CA LYS A 25 -20.02 2.90 2.77
C LYS A 25 -20.70 3.47 1.54
N ASN A 26 -21.38 4.61 1.66
CA ASN A 26 -21.99 5.29 0.51
C ASN A 26 -20.93 5.91 -0.41
N ASN A 27 -19.80 6.32 0.15
CA ASN A 27 -18.67 6.90 -0.59
C ASN A 27 -17.66 5.85 -1.07
N GLN A 28 -17.81 4.59 -0.65
CA GLN A 28 -16.88 3.52 -0.98
C GLN A 28 -16.84 3.25 -2.48
N LYS A 29 -15.65 3.38 -3.06
CA LYS A 29 -15.41 3.06 -4.47
C LYS A 29 -15.20 1.56 -4.65
N ALA A 30 -15.61 1.04 -5.81
CA ALA A 30 -15.32 -0.33 -6.17
C ALA A 30 -13.80 -0.53 -6.32
N GLN A 31 -13.28 -1.62 -5.74
CA GLN A 31 -11.88 -1.95 -5.86
C GLN A 31 -11.54 -2.33 -7.31
N PRO A 32 -10.55 -1.68 -7.95
CA PRO A 32 -10.17 -2.01 -9.31
C PRO A 32 -9.46 -3.36 -9.39
N THR A 33 -9.30 -3.88 -10.61
CA THR A 33 -8.48 -5.07 -10.86
C THR A 33 -7.10 -4.66 -11.34
N LEU A 34 -6.04 -5.20 -10.75
CA LEU A 34 -4.68 -5.07 -11.29
C LEU A 34 -4.50 -6.12 -12.38
N LYS A 35 -4.34 -5.66 -13.63
CA LYS A 35 -4.18 -6.57 -14.77
C LYS A 35 -2.92 -7.40 -14.61
N ASP A 36 -2.99 -8.65 -15.04
CA ASP A 36 -1.87 -9.62 -15.07
C ASP A 36 -1.28 -10.01 -13.71
N PHE A 37 -1.75 -9.45 -12.60
CA PHE A 37 -1.33 -9.81 -11.25
C PHE A 37 -2.44 -10.54 -10.50
N ARG A 38 -2.07 -11.64 -9.84
CA ARG A 38 -2.90 -12.25 -8.80
C ARG A 38 -2.62 -11.54 -7.50
N VAL A 39 -3.65 -10.95 -6.89
CA VAL A 39 -3.55 -10.26 -5.60
C VAL A 39 -4.03 -11.16 -4.48
N GLU A 40 -3.20 -11.31 -3.46
CA GLU A 40 -3.50 -11.96 -2.18
C GLU A 40 -3.53 -10.87 -1.10
N GLN A 41 -4.54 -10.95 -0.23
CA GLN A 41 -4.83 -9.98 0.83
C GLN A 41 -4.71 -10.67 2.19
N ASP A 42 -3.87 -10.16 3.08
CA ASP A 42 -3.77 -10.61 4.47
C ASP A 42 -3.75 -9.40 5.42
N GLY A 43 -4.92 -9.06 5.97
CA GLY A 43 -5.06 -7.87 6.82
C GLY A 43 -4.71 -6.60 6.06
N SER A 44 -3.62 -5.93 6.46
CA SER A 44 -3.08 -4.73 5.79
C SER A 44 -1.98 -5.05 4.77
N GLU A 45 -1.55 -6.31 4.67
CA GLU A 45 -0.51 -6.75 3.76
C GLU A 45 -1.11 -7.23 2.43
N LEU A 46 -0.46 -6.85 1.34
CA LEU A 46 -0.79 -7.27 -0.01
C LEU A 46 0.39 -7.97 -0.63
N LYS A 47 0.09 -9.08 -1.33
CA LYS A 47 1.06 -9.81 -2.13
C LYS A 47 0.52 -9.98 -3.53
N LEU A 48 1.20 -9.41 -4.50
CA LEU A 48 0.88 -9.54 -5.92
C LEU A 48 1.88 -10.50 -6.54
N SER A 49 1.39 -11.39 -7.41
CA SER A 49 2.25 -12.34 -8.09
C SER A 49 1.88 -12.51 -9.54
N ARG A 50 2.90 -12.61 -10.40
CA ARG A 50 2.75 -13.01 -11.80
C ARG A 50 3.98 -13.75 -12.29
N THR A 51 3.85 -14.43 -13.43
CA THR A 51 4.98 -15.08 -14.11
C THR A 51 5.25 -14.33 -15.41
N PHE A 52 6.51 -14.00 -15.66
CA PHE A 52 6.98 -13.41 -16.90
C PHE A 52 8.06 -14.32 -17.49
N GLU A 53 7.81 -14.90 -18.65
CA GLU A 53 8.68 -15.94 -19.25
C GLU A 53 9.02 -17.09 -18.26
N SER A 54 10.26 -17.11 -17.74
CA SER A 54 10.78 -18.13 -16.81
C SER A 54 11.08 -17.59 -15.41
N GLU A 55 10.70 -16.35 -15.13
CA GLU A 55 10.85 -15.69 -13.84
C GLU A 55 9.49 -15.43 -13.18
N ARG A 56 9.47 -15.51 -11.86
CA ARG A 56 8.32 -15.12 -11.03
C ARG A 56 8.58 -13.71 -10.54
N ILE A 57 7.59 -12.84 -10.72
CA ILE A 57 7.56 -11.49 -10.17
C ILE A 57 6.65 -11.55 -8.94
N GLU A 58 7.16 -11.08 -7.81
CA GLU A 58 6.42 -10.93 -6.57
C GLU A 58 6.52 -9.49 -6.08
N ILE A 59 5.39 -8.92 -5.68
CA ILE A 59 5.33 -7.57 -5.14
C ILE A 59 4.67 -7.61 -3.77
N THR A 60 5.33 -7.07 -2.76
CA THR A 60 4.85 -7.04 -1.37
C THR A 60 4.73 -5.60 -0.91
N LEU A 61 3.65 -5.30 -0.19
CA LEU A 61 3.40 -3.97 0.36
C LEU A 61 2.42 -4.01 1.53
N ASN A 62 2.37 -2.91 2.28
CA ASN A 62 1.45 -2.71 3.40
C ASN A 62 0.72 -1.37 3.27
N VAL A 63 -0.59 -1.34 3.51
CA VAL A 63 -1.43 -0.13 3.37
C VAL A 63 -1.63 0.66 4.67
N ASN A 64 -0.94 0.32 5.76
CA ASN A 64 -1.00 1.11 6.99
C ASN A 64 -0.23 2.43 6.84
N HIS A 65 -0.87 3.53 7.25
CA HIS A 65 -0.25 4.87 7.26
C HIS A 65 0.19 5.38 5.88
N THR A 66 -0.45 4.92 4.81
CA THR A 66 -0.04 5.22 3.44
C THR A 66 -0.91 6.26 2.74
N VAL A 67 -1.97 6.73 3.41
CA VAL A 67 -2.81 7.83 2.92
C VAL A 67 -2.16 9.16 3.34
N ASP A 68 -1.75 9.95 2.36
CA ASP A 68 -1.21 11.29 2.61
C ASP A 68 -2.32 12.16 3.22
N SER A 69 -2.06 12.70 4.41
CA SER A 69 -2.93 13.73 4.98
C SER A 69 -2.81 14.96 4.09
N ALA A 70 -3.85 15.25 3.30
CA ALA A 70 -3.89 16.42 2.44
C ALA A 70 -3.46 17.68 3.22
N VAL A 71 -2.66 18.53 2.59
CA VAL A 71 -2.32 19.87 3.10
C VAL A 71 -3.65 20.56 3.48
N PRO A 72 -3.74 21.23 4.65
CA PRO A 72 -5.00 21.81 5.11
C PRO A 72 -5.65 22.65 4.02
N ASP A 73 -6.90 22.31 3.70
CA ASP A 73 -7.73 23.05 2.74
C ASP A 73 -7.79 24.52 3.17
N ASP A 74 -7.29 25.42 2.31
CA ASP A 74 -7.40 26.87 2.50
C ASP A 74 -8.79 27.43 2.14
N GLY A 75 -9.73 26.52 1.83
CA GLY A 75 -11.12 26.81 1.50
C GLY A 75 -11.32 27.30 0.07
N SER A 76 -10.30 27.21 -0.78
CA SER A 76 -10.33 27.74 -2.16
C SER A 76 -10.37 26.66 -3.25
N GLN A 77 -10.19 25.38 -2.92
CA GLN A 77 -10.18 24.26 -3.88
C GLN A 77 -10.96 23.04 -3.36
N GLU A 78 -11.40 22.17 -4.27
CA GLU A 78 -11.93 20.85 -3.88
C GLU A 78 -10.85 20.11 -3.06
N ALA A 79 -11.24 19.58 -1.90
CA ALA A 79 -10.34 18.83 -1.04
C ALA A 79 -9.60 17.76 -1.85
N PRO A 80 -8.27 17.65 -1.75
CA PRO A 80 -7.50 16.68 -2.53
C PRO A 80 -8.03 15.27 -2.31
N GLU A 81 -8.13 14.49 -3.39
CA GLU A 81 -8.48 13.08 -3.26
C GLU A 81 -7.41 12.38 -2.40
N MET A 82 -7.84 11.81 -1.28
CA MET A 82 -6.99 11.01 -0.40
C MET A 82 -6.55 9.75 -1.16
N LYS A 83 -5.26 9.68 -1.50
CA LYS A 83 -4.65 8.53 -2.18
C LYS A 83 -3.71 7.81 -1.24
N SER A 84 -3.80 6.48 -1.25
CA SER A 84 -2.85 5.59 -0.62
C SER A 84 -1.66 5.32 -1.55
N LYS A 85 -0.45 5.65 -1.09
CA LYS A 85 0.83 5.50 -1.83
C LYS A 85 1.85 4.68 -1.02
N PRO A 86 1.59 3.38 -0.83
CA PRO A 86 2.46 2.50 -0.06
C PRO A 86 3.82 2.33 -0.73
N ASN A 87 4.90 2.30 0.06
CA ASN A 87 6.14 1.69 -0.44
C ASN A 87 5.89 0.22 -0.74
N PHE A 88 6.55 -0.30 -1.77
CA PHE A 88 6.40 -1.69 -2.17
C PHE A 88 7.74 -2.28 -2.60
N GLU A 89 7.90 -3.57 -2.37
CA GLU A 89 9.09 -4.31 -2.78
C GLU A 89 8.76 -5.15 -4.00
N VAL A 90 9.68 -5.21 -4.95
CA VAL A 90 9.58 -6.02 -6.16
C VAL A 90 10.69 -7.06 -6.15
N ASP A 91 10.31 -8.32 -6.10
CA ASP A 91 11.21 -9.46 -6.20
C ASP A 91 11.13 -10.11 -7.58
N LEU A 92 12.28 -10.15 -8.25
CA LEU A 92 12.48 -10.91 -9.48
C LEU A 92 13.14 -12.25 -9.15
N ILE A 93 12.35 -13.31 -9.20
CA ILE A 93 12.71 -14.63 -8.71
C ILE A 93 13.03 -15.57 -9.87
N LYS A 94 14.26 -16.08 -9.90
CA LYS A 94 14.77 -17.05 -10.90
C LYS A 94 15.21 -18.34 -10.24
N GLU A 95 15.37 -19.39 -11.07
CA GLU A 95 15.92 -20.70 -10.66
C GLU A 95 15.17 -21.34 -9.47
N ASN A 96 13.85 -21.26 -9.47
CA ASN A 96 12.98 -21.78 -8.40
C ASN A 96 13.29 -21.16 -7.02
N GLY A 97 13.63 -19.87 -6.96
CA GLY A 97 13.87 -19.16 -5.70
C GLY A 97 15.33 -19.07 -5.29
N LYS A 98 16.27 -19.61 -6.07
CA LYS A 98 17.70 -19.57 -5.73
C LYS A 98 18.35 -18.23 -6.00
N ARG A 99 17.81 -17.43 -6.91
CA ARG A 99 18.31 -16.10 -7.23
C ARG A 99 17.17 -15.10 -7.16
N VAL A 100 17.32 -14.10 -6.32
CA VAL A 100 16.34 -13.03 -6.12
C VAL A 100 17.04 -11.69 -6.29
N LEU A 101 16.45 -10.84 -7.12
CA LEU A 101 16.83 -9.44 -7.23
C LEU A 101 15.65 -8.61 -6.74
N SER A 102 15.89 -7.80 -5.71
CA SER A 102 14.85 -7.06 -5.02
C SER A 102 15.00 -5.56 -5.24
N PHE A 103 13.87 -4.88 -5.42
CA PHE A 103 13.80 -3.43 -5.56
C PHE A 103 12.82 -2.90 -4.52
N SER A 104 13.26 -2.00 -3.66
CA SER A 104 12.39 -1.26 -2.75
C SER A 104 11.96 0.04 -3.42
N CYS A 105 10.70 0.13 -3.83
CA CYS A 105 10.13 1.25 -4.58
C CYS A 105 9.30 2.16 -3.67
N SER A 106 9.38 3.46 -3.90
CA SER A 106 8.62 4.49 -3.18
C SER A 106 8.09 5.58 -4.12
N TYR A 107 6.95 6.17 -3.75
CA TYR A 107 6.37 7.30 -4.47
C TYR A 107 7.06 8.61 -4.06
N VAL A 108 7.53 9.41 -5.04
CA VAL A 108 8.11 10.74 -4.80
C VAL A 108 7.09 11.82 -5.16
N PRO A 109 6.99 12.93 -4.40
CA PRO A 109 6.19 14.07 -4.80
C PRO A 109 6.69 14.62 -6.15
N ASP A 110 5.77 14.88 -7.08
CA ASP A 110 5.99 15.21 -8.51
C ASP A 110 6.41 14.04 -9.41
N THR A 111 5.51 13.06 -9.58
CA THR A 111 5.40 12.15 -10.75
C THR A 111 6.54 11.15 -11.00
N GLU A 112 7.49 10.97 -10.09
CA GLU A 112 8.58 10.00 -10.24
C GLU A 112 8.60 8.96 -9.10
N MET A 113 9.00 7.72 -9.44
CA MET A 113 9.22 6.64 -8.48
C MET A 113 10.71 6.56 -8.20
N GLU A 114 11.10 6.62 -6.92
CA GLU A 114 12.46 6.31 -6.48
C GLU A 114 12.55 4.84 -6.07
N SER A 115 13.70 4.21 -6.32
CA SER A 115 13.90 2.78 -6.03
C SER A 115 15.29 2.49 -5.46
N THR A 116 15.34 1.72 -4.37
CA THR A 116 16.57 1.16 -3.78
C THR A 116 16.77 -0.28 -4.29
N VAL A 117 18.01 -0.67 -4.59
CA VAL A 117 18.31 -1.98 -5.22
C VAL A 117 19.07 -2.88 -4.26
N SER A 118 18.65 -4.13 -4.14
CA SER A 118 19.35 -5.17 -3.37
C SER A 118 19.36 -6.50 -4.14
N GLN A 119 20.42 -7.29 -3.98
CA GLN A 119 20.56 -8.58 -4.66
C GLN A 119 20.90 -9.67 -3.66
N SER A 120 20.23 -10.82 -3.75
CA SER A 120 20.48 -11.99 -2.89
C SER A 120 20.58 -13.31 -3.69
N GLU A 121 21.45 -14.21 -3.21
CA GLU A 121 21.59 -15.58 -3.74
C GLU A 121 20.89 -16.64 -2.84
N SER A 122 19.99 -16.20 -1.96
CA SER A 122 19.17 -17.08 -1.11
C SER A 122 17.85 -16.42 -0.72
N GLN A 123 16.80 -17.23 -0.58
CA GLN A 123 15.44 -16.79 -0.26
C GLN A 123 15.37 -15.93 1.01
N LEU A 124 14.71 -14.77 0.84
CA LEU A 124 13.92 -14.01 1.81
C LEU A 124 14.67 -13.42 3.00
N ASP A 125 14.62 -12.09 3.10
CA ASP A 125 14.66 -11.33 4.36
C ASP A 125 15.89 -11.56 5.25
N ASP A 126 17.06 -11.71 4.64
CA ASP A 126 18.31 -11.67 5.38
C ASP A 126 18.89 -10.25 5.34
N GLU A 127 18.82 -9.53 6.46
CA GLU A 127 19.53 -8.26 6.70
C GLU A 127 21.05 -8.38 6.45
N SER A 128 21.58 -9.61 6.28
CA SER A 128 22.96 -9.86 5.88
C SER A 128 23.27 -9.53 4.41
N ASN A 129 22.24 -9.35 3.56
CA ASN A 129 22.44 -9.05 2.14
C ASN A 129 22.85 -7.59 1.92
N TYR A 130 23.72 -7.38 0.94
CA TYR A 130 24.14 -6.04 0.55
C TYR A 130 23.01 -5.33 -0.23
N ALA A 131 22.67 -4.13 0.21
CA ALA A 131 21.72 -3.23 -0.44
C ALA A 131 22.38 -1.88 -0.71
N VAL A 132 21.98 -1.25 -1.81
CA VAL A 132 22.49 0.05 -2.23
C VAL A 132 21.30 0.96 -2.52
N ALA A 133 21.32 2.15 -1.91
CA ALA A 133 20.30 3.16 -2.15
C ALA A 133 20.34 3.63 -3.61
N GLY A 134 19.17 3.90 -4.19
CA GLY A 134 19.05 4.27 -5.60
C GLY A 134 19.76 5.57 -5.95
N ASP A 135 19.79 6.52 -5.03
CA ASP A 135 20.36 7.86 -5.17
C ASP A 135 21.90 7.87 -5.32
N ILE A 136 22.56 6.82 -4.84
CA ILE A 136 24.02 6.65 -4.97
C ILE A 136 24.43 5.72 -6.12
N LEU A 137 23.46 5.14 -6.84
CA LEU A 137 23.75 4.37 -8.05
C LEU A 137 24.21 5.29 -9.18
N ASP A 138 25.03 4.74 -10.06
CA ASP A 138 25.32 5.41 -11.34
C ASP A 138 24.00 5.59 -12.12
N GLY A 139 23.76 6.80 -12.62
CA GLY A 139 22.48 7.14 -13.24
C GLY A 139 22.13 6.27 -14.46
N TYR A 140 23.13 5.87 -15.25
CA TYR A 140 22.87 4.97 -16.38
C TYR A 140 22.50 3.57 -15.91
N LEU A 141 23.10 3.08 -14.82
CA LEU A 141 22.70 1.80 -14.23
C LEU A 141 21.27 1.86 -13.66
N TYR A 142 20.89 2.97 -13.02
CA TYR A 142 19.53 3.20 -12.56
C TYR A 142 18.52 3.14 -13.72
N ASP A 143 18.80 3.83 -14.83
CA ASP A 143 17.96 3.79 -16.03
C ASP A 143 17.80 2.37 -16.59
N LEU A 144 18.89 1.57 -16.58
CA LEU A 144 18.83 0.17 -17.01
C LEU A 144 17.95 -0.69 -16.11
N PHE A 145 17.97 -0.46 -14.79
CA PHE A 145 17.06 -1.14 -13.87
C PHE A 145 15.62 -0.72 -14.05
N MET A 146 15.35 0.56 -14.28
CA MET A 146 13.99 1.04 -14.56
C MET A 146 13.44 0.46 -15.87
N ASN A 147 14.25 0.40 -16.93
CA ASN A 147 13.86 -0.29 -18.16
C ASN A 147 13.57 -1.78 -17.93
N MET A 148 14.37 -2.44 -17.08
CA MET A 148 14.16 -3.85 -16.73
C MET A 148 12.82 -4.07 -16.01
N LEU A 149 12.43 -3.17 -15.11
CA LEU A 149 11.13 -3.19 -14.42
C LEU A 149 9.96 -2.89 -15.38
N ASP A 150 10.14 -1.93 -16.30
CA ASP A 150 9.12 -1.57 -17.29
C ASP A 150 8.81 -2.73 -18.25
N GLU A 151 9.84 -3.45 -18.74
CA GLU A 151 9.64 -4.68 -19.53
C GLU A 151 8.83 -5.74 -18.77
N ARG A 152 8.89 -5.71 -17.44
CA ARG A 152 8.16 -6.57 -16.51
C ARG A 152 6.84 -5.97 -16.06
N GLY A 153 6.36 -4.92 -16.72
CA GLY A 153 5.07 -4.28 -16.46
C GLY A 153 5.02 -3.50 -15.15
N ILE A 154 6.18 -3.16 -14.57
CA ILE A 154 6.31 -2.37 -13.35
C ILE A 154 6.83 -1.00 -13.77
N ASN A 155 5.90 -0.11 -14.10
CA ASN A 155 6.18 1.23 -14.59
C ASN A 155 5.24 2.26 -13.93
N GLY A 156 5.33 3.52 -14.35
CA GLY A 156 4.47 4.58 -13.79
C GLY A 156 2.97 4.31 -13.93
N GLY A 157 2.53 3.65 -15.01
CA GLY A 157 1.12 3.26 -15.18
C GLY A 157 0.70 2.21 -14.15
N PHE A 158 1.54 1.19 -13.93
CA PHE A 158 1.32 0.22 -12.86
C PHE A 158 1.30 0.88 -11.47
N ALA A 159 2.18 1.85 -11.21
CA ALA A 159 2.23 2.56 -9.94
C ALA A 159 0.95 3.34 -9.64
N GLU A 160 0.34 3.98 -10.66
CA GLU A 160 -0.95 4.66 -10.52
C GLU A 160 -2.11 3.67 -10.32
N ASP A 161 -2.13 2.57 -11.07
CA ASP A 161 -3.11 1.50 -10.89
C ASP A 161 -3.01 0.89 -9.49
N LEU A 162 -1.79 0.67 -9.00
CA LEU A 162 -1.51 0.18 -7.65
C LEU A 162 -1.97 1.17 -6.58
N SER A 163 -1.69 2.47 -6.74
CA SER A 163 -2.17 3.49 -5.81
C SER A 163 -3.69 3.55 -5.77
N THR A 164 -4.36 3.45 -6.92
CA THR A 164 -5.82 3.40 -7.01
C THR A 164 -6.38 2.16 -6.32
N TYR A 165 -5.77 0.99 -6.54
CA TYR A 165 -6.13 -0.25 -5.86
C TYR A 165 -5.98 -0.14 -4.34
N CYS A 166 -4.83 0.35 -3.89
CA CYS A 166 -4.52 0.49 -2.46
C CYS A 166 -5.45 1.49 -1.79
N SER A 167 -5.82 2.58 -2.46
CA SER A 167 -6.75 3.57 -1.92
C SER A 167 -8.13 2.96 -1.66
N ALA A 168 -8.65 2.18 -2.62
CA ALA A 168 -9.92 1.47 -2.43
C ALA A 168 -9.83 0.38 -1.36
N TYR A 169 -8.69 -0.32 -1.27
CA TYR A 169 -8.48 -1.36 -0.28
C TYR A 169 -8.35 -0.80 1.13
N GLU A 170 -7.52 0.22 1.33
CA GLU A 170 -7.33 0.93 2.60
C GLU A 170 -8.67 1.46 3.10
N HIS A 171 -9.46 2.10 2.24
CA HIS A 171 -10.79 2.58 2.64
C HIS A 171 -11.71 1.46 3.13
N SER A 172 -11.63 0.28 2.52
CA SER A 172 -12.38 -0.90 2.99
C SER A 172 -11.91 -1.38 4.37
N LEU A 173 -10.61 -1.29 4.67
CA LEU A 173 -10.04 -1.61 5.97
C LEU A 173 -10.42 -0.55 7.01
N TYR A 174 -10.46 0.73 6.64
CA TYR A 174 -10.92 1.81 7.50
C TYR A 174 -12.37 1.60 7.93
N ILE A 175 -13.28 1.32 6.98
CA ILE A 175 -14.68 0.99 7.31
C ILE A 175 -14.75 -0.21 8.26
N ARG A 176 -13.96 -1.26 8.01
CA ARG A 176 -13.91 -2.43 8.88
C ARG A 176 -13.36 -2.11 10.27
N MET A 177 -12.39 -1.21 10.38
CA MET A 177 -11.90 -0.71 11.67
C MET A 177 -13.03 -0.01 12.42
N LEU A 178 -13.78 0.90 11.78
CA LEU A 178 -14.90 1.59 12.41
C LEU A 178 -15.97 0.61 12.91
N GLU A 179 -16.29 -0.42 12.13
CA GLU A 179 -17.21 -1.50 12.54
C GLU A 179 -16.70 -2.26 13.77
N ASN A 180 -15.42 -2.64 13.79
CA ASN A 180 -14.80 -3.33 14.92
C ASN A 180 -14.82 -2.46 16.19
N VAL A 181 -14.55 -1.15 16.06
CA VAL A 181 -14.62 -0.20 17.18
C VAL A 181 -16.06 -0.06 17.66
N GLN A 182 -17.03 0.03 16.74
CA GLN A 182 -18.45 0.09 17.11
C GLN A 182 -18.89 -1.15 17.90
N ASP A 183 -18.48 -2.34 17.45
CA ASP A 183 -18.78 -3.60 18.15
C ASP A 183 -18.11 -3.67 19.53
N PHE A 184 -16.86 -3.21 19.65
CA PHE A 184 -16.16 -3.12 20.91
C PHE A 184 -16.92 -2.23 21.92
N VAL A 185 -17.32 -1.04 21.51
CA VAL A 185 -18.02 -0.07 22.36
C VAL A 185 -19.43 -0.55 22.74
N LYS A 186 -20.10 -1.28 21.84
CA LYS A 186 -21.42 -1.90 22.10
C LYS A 186 -21.35 -3.05 23.12
N SER A 187 -20.22 -3.77 23.18
CA SER A 187 -20.04 -4.93 24.06
C SER A 187 -19.75 -4.59 25.54
N SER A 188 -19.70 -3.29 25.88
CA SER A 188 -19.45 -2.76 27.22
C SER A 188 -20.72 -2.42 27.99
#